data_AF-A0A381W1M3-F1
#
_entry.id   AF-A0A381W1M3-F1
#
_cell.length_a   1.000
_cell.length_b   1.000
_cell.length_c   1.000
_cell.angle_alpha   90.00
_cell.angle_beta   90.00
_cell.angle_gamma   90.00
#
_symmetry.space_group_name_H-M   'P 1'
#
loop_
_entity.id
_entity.type
_entity.pdbx_description
1 polymer ?
#
loop_
_entity_poly.entity_id
_entity_poly.type
_entity_poly.pdbx_seq_one_letter_code
_entity_poly.pdbx_strand_id
1 'polypeptide(L)'
;MNKLTIELPPKDLQGDISCNAALVLSKINNKKPKDIAILLKTNLIKKFPEFKNIFIAEPGFLNIEFNEDFWQKFLNDLLNLKEKYGSNSSKKNKYNVEFVSANPTGPLHVGHCRGAILGDVITNLLTFNGNEVSKEYYVNDHGNQVKNFTLSVYYRIIEILHNKEFPKNREDLYPGEYVVDIAKKIIDKKLINEFNNFENIYEQLK
;
A
#
# COMPACT_ATOMS: atom_id res chain seq x y z
N MET A 1 2.37 -0.36 32.63
CA MET A 1 2.97 -1.58 32.01
C MET A 1 2.20 -2.82 32.47
N ASN A 2 1.02 -3.07 31.89
CA ASN A 2 0.22 -4.29 32.15
C ASN A 2 0.17 -5.21 30.92
N LYS A 3 0.95 -4.92 29.88
CA LYS A 3 0.95 -5.67 28.63
C LYS A 3 2.13 -6.64 28.64
N LEU A 4 1.85 -7.92 28.41
CA LEU A 4 2.86 -8.92 28.15
C LEU A 4 3.52 -8.62 26.80
N THR A 5 4.84 -8.58 26.78
CA THR A 5 5.65 -8.38 25.57
C THR A 5 6.62 -9.54 25.36
N ILE A 6 6.90 -9.80 24.09
CA ILE A 6 7.94 -10.72 23.62
C ILE A 6 8.78 -9.94 22.62
N GLU A 7 10.07 -9.86 22.86
CA GLU A 7 11.02 -9.04 22.12
C GLU A 7 12.32 -9.81 21.92
N LEU A 8 13.22 -9.27 21.09
CA LEU A 8 14.59 -9.80 21.03
C LEU A 8 15.33 -9.45 22.31
N PRO A 9 16.11 -10.36 22.90
CA PRO A 9 16.94 -10.03 24.04
C PRO A 9 17.96 -8.95 23.70
N PRO A 10 18.37 -8.12 24.67
CA PRO A 10 19.55 -7.28 24.57
C PRO A 10 20.78 -8.09 24.10
N LYS A 11 21.67 -7.46 23.33
CA LYS A 11 22.82 -8.14 22.68
C LYS A 11 23.78 -8.83 23.66
N ASP A 12 23.80 -8.36 24.91
CA ASP A 12 24.64 -8.85 26.00
C ASP A 12 23.97 -9.97 26.80
N LEU A 13 22.70 -10.28 26.53
CA LEU A 13 21.94 -11.33 27.23
C LEU A 13 21.75 -12.55 26.34
N GLN A 14 21.93 -13.73 26.94
CA GLN A 14 21.69 -15.00 26.26
C GLN A 14 20.18 -15.27 26.11
N GLY A 15 19.81 -15.80 24.95
CA GLY A 15 18.45 -16.20 24.60
C GLY A 15 18.10 -15.78 23.18
N ASP A 16 17.05 -16.38 22.63
CA ASP A 16 16.52 -16.03 21.32
C ASP A 16 15.36 -15.03 21.41
N ILE A 17 14.57 -15.13 22.48
CA ILE A 17 13.46 -14.22 22.80
C ILE A 17 13.50 -13.82 24.28
N SER A 18 13.02 -12.62 24.60
CA SER A 18 12.86 -12.11 25.95
C SER A 18 11.39 -11.82 26.24
N CYS A 19 10.91 -12.18 27.44
CA CYS A 19 9.53 -11.93 27.86
C CYS A 19 9.46 -11.25 29.23
N ASN A 20 8.59 -10.25 29.35
CA ASN A 20 8.37 -9.50 30.61
C ASN A 20 7.27 -10.12 31.51
N ALA A 21 6.79 -11.33 31.21
CA ALA A 21 5.62 -11.93 31.85
C ALA A 21 5.70 -11.94 33.39
N ALA A 22 6.88 -12.21 33.96
CA ALA A 22 7.04 -12.24 35.41
C ALA A 22 6.81 -10.88 36.06
N LEU A 23 7.24 -9.78 35.42
CA LEU A 23 7.05 -8.40 35.89
C LEU A 23 5.58 -7.97 35.86
N VAL A 24 4.85 -8.43 34.86
CA VAL A 24 3.41 -8.16 34.73
C VAL A 24 2.64 -8.96 35.78
N LEU A 25 2.91 -10.25 35.90
CA LEU A 25 2.21 -11.16 36.80
C LEU A 25 2.56 -10.91 38.28
N SER A 26 3.76 -10.43 38.58
CA SER A 26 4.17 -10.14 39.96
C SER A 26 3.34 -9.03 40.59
N LYS A 27 2.97 -8.01 39.81
CA LYS A 27 2.09 -6.92 40.26
C LYS A 27 0.69 -7.42 40.61
N ILE A 28 0.14 -8.29 39.76
CA ILE A 28 -1.20 -8.86 39.95
C ILE A 28 -1.22 -9.81 41.17
N ASN A 29 -0.13 -10.52 41.41
CA ASN A 29 -0.03 -11.53 42.48
C ASN A 29 0.58 -10.98 43.77
N ASN A 30 0.92 -9.69 43.84
CA ASN A 30 1.64 -9.07 44.96
C ASN A 30 2.88 -9.86 45.42
N LYS A 31 3.67 -10.35 44.47
CA LYS A 31 4.89 -11.14 44.69
C LYS A 31 6.11 -10.43 44.09
N LYS A 32 7.32 -10.83 44.49
CA LYS A 32 8.53 -10.34 43.83
C LYS A 32 8.61 -10.91 42.40
N PRO A 33 9.00 -10.11 41.39
CA PRO A 33 9.11 -10.60 40.01
C PRO A 33 10.01 -11.81 39.86
N LYS A 34 11.12 -11.85 40.61
CA LYS A 34 12.06 -12.98 40.62
C LYS A 34 11.39 -14.29 41.01
N ASP A 35 10.52 -14.29 42.02
CA ASP A 35 9.82 -15.49 42.48
C ASP A 35 8.85 -16.00 41.41
N ILE A 36 8.14 -15.09 40.75
CA ILE A 36 7.28 -15.43 39.61
C ILE A 36 8.11 -15.93 38.43
N ALA A 37 9.27 -15.32 38.15
CA ALA A 37 10.15 -15.72 37.06
C ALA A 37 10.68 -17.15 37.25
N ILE A 38 11.07 -17.52 38.47
CA ILE A 38 11.51 -18.89 38.81
C ILE A 38 10.37 -19.88 38.61
N LEU A 39 9.16 -19.53 39.06
CA LEU A 39 7.97 -20.35 38.88
C LEU A 39 7.65 -20.56 37.39
N LEU A 40 7.66 -19.49 36.61
CA LEU A 40 7.41 -19.53 35.17
C LEU A 40 8.48 -20.35 34.46
N LYS A 41 9.77 -20.10 34.71
CA LYS A 41 10.89 -20.87 34.17
C LYS A 41 10.67 -22.37 34.37
N THR A 42 10.39 -22.78 35.61
CA THR A 42 10.23 -24.19 35.97
C THR A 42 9.07 -24.85 35.22
N ASN A 43 7.94 -24.16 35.08
CA ASN A 43 6.76 -24.71 34.41
C ASN A 43 6.89 -24.68 32.88
N LEU A 44 7.49 -23.62 32.33
CA LEU A 44 7.67 -23.46 30.89
C LEU A 44 8.65 -24.50 30.34
N ILE A 45 9.81 -24.70 30.98
CA ILE A 45 10.78 -25.74 30.55
C ILE A 45 10.14 -27.13 30.59
N LYS A 46 9.30 -27.43 31.58
CA LYS A 46 8.59 -28.72 31.65
C LYS A 46 7.52 -28.89 30.58
N LYS A 47 6.85 -27.79 30.20
CA LYS A 47 5.71 -27.80 29.29
C LYS A 47 6.13 -27.78 27.81
N PHE A 48 7.24 -27.12 27.51
CA PHE A 48 7.72 -26.86 26.16
C PHE A 48 9.08 -27.52 25.94
N PRO A 49 9.13 -28.74 25.39
CA PRO A 49 10.36 -29.46 25.10
C PRO A 49 11.32 -28.71 24.17
N GLU A 50 10.81 -27.78 23.36
CA GLU A 50 11.60 -26.92 22.48
C GLU A 50 12.45 -25.88 23.22
N PHE A 51 12.15 -25.59 24.49
CA PHE A 51 12.94 -24.66 25.30
C PHE A 51 14.15 -25.39 25.89
N LYS A 52 15.34 -25.04 25.41
CA LYS A 52 16.62 -25.53 25.92
C LYS A 52 16.88 -25.02 27.33
N ASN A 53 16.74 -23.70 27.52
CA ASN A 53 16.93 -23.05 28.80
C ASN A 53 16.14 -21.74 28.87
N ILE A 54 15.95 -21.25 30.09
CA ILE A 54 15.38 -19.93 30.34
C ILE A 54 16.27 -19.22 31.37
N PHE A 55 16.87 -18.11 30.98
CA PHE A 55 17.67 -17.26 31.85
C PHE A 55 16.80 -16.17 32.47
N ILE A 56 16.98 -15.93 33.76
CA ILE A 56 16.27 -14.86 34.46
C ILE A 56 17.22 -13.68 34.56
N ALA A 57 16.91 -12.60 33.84
CA ALA A 57 17.62 -11.34 33.96
C ALA A 57 16.87 -10.38 34.89
N GLU A 58 17.60 -9.64 35.72
CA GLU A 58 16.99 -8.62 36.57
C GLU A 58 16.33 -7.53 35.68
N PRO A 59 15.15 -7.00 36.06
CA PRO A 59 14.41 -7.22 37.31
C PRO A 59 13.46 -8.44 37.31
N GLY A 60 13.47 -9.30 36.29
CA GLY A 60 12.55 -10.43 36.15
C GLY A 60 12.18 -10.77 34.71
N PHE A 61 13.03 -10.45 33.75
CA PHE A 61 12.85 -10.88 32.35
C PHE A 61 13.18 -12.36 32.21
N LEU A 62 12.41 -13.06 31.39
CA LEU A 62 12.65 -14.45 31.00
C LEU A 62 13.25 -14.45 29.59
N ASN A 63 14.54 -14.71 29.48
CA ASN A 63 15.21 -14.89 28.20
C ASN A 63 15.21 -16.37 27.87
N ILE A 64 14.54 -16.77 26.79
CA ILE A 64 14.29 -18.15 26.41
C ILE A 64 15.25 -18.51 25.28
N GLU A 65 15.97 -19.61 25.46
CA GLU A 65 16.83 -20.24 24.45
C GLU A 65 16.12 -21.48 23.93
N PHE A 66 16.00 -21.61 22.61
CA PHE A 66 15.43 -22.79 21.96
C PHE A 66 16.50 -23.85 21.70
N ASN A 67 16.07 -25.11 21.59
CA ASN A 67 16.93 -26.17 21.08
C ASN A 67 17.20 -25.98 19.58
N GLU A 68 18.33 -26.49 19.09
CA GLU A 68 18.71 -26.33 17.67
C GLU A 68 17.72 -27.01 16.71
N ASP A 69 17.11 -28.11 17.14
CA ASP A 69 16.10 -28.86 16.37
C ASP A 69 14.82 -28.05 16.13
N PHE A 70 14.45 -27.15 17.06
CA PHE A 70 13.37 -26.19 16.86
C PHE A 70 13.63 -25.31 15.64
N TRP A 71 14.84 -24.74 15.53
CA TRP A 71 15.21 -23.89 14.40
C TRP A 71 15.31 -24.67 13.09
N GLN A 72 15.84 -25.90 13.12
CA GLN A 72 15.86 -26.77 11.94
C GLN A 72 14.45 -27.08 11.45
N LYS A 73 13.53 -27.42 12.36
CA LYS A 73 12.13 -27.66 12.03
C LYS A 73 11.47 -26.40 11.48
N PHE A 74 11.67 -25.25 12.12
CA PHE A 74 11.14 -23.97 11.66
C PHE A 74 11.61 -23.63 10.24
N LEU A 75 12.90 -23.82 9.93
CA LEU A 75 13.44 -23.59 8.59
C LEU A 75 12.85 -24.55 7.56
N ASN A 76 12.69 -25.84 7.90
CA ASN A 76 12.03 -26.80 7.02
C ASN A 76 10.57 -26.41 6.75
N ASP A 77 9.83 -26.02 7.78
CA ASP A 77 8.45 -25.55 7.66
C ASP A 77 8.37 -24.28 6.79
N LEU A 78 9.33 -23.35 6.95
CA LEU A 78 9.45 -22.14 6.13
C LEU A 78 9.70 -22.48 4.65
N LEU A 79 10.64 -23.39 4.36
CA LEU A 79 10.94 -23.82 2.99
C LEU A 79 9.75 -24.52 2.32
N ASN A 80 8.92 -25.22 3.10
CA ASN A 80 7.69 -25.83 2.61
C ASN A 80 6.62 -24.81 2.22
N LEU A 81 6.60 -23.63 2.87
CA LEU A 81 5.67 -22.55 2.53
C LEU A 81 5.98 -21.87 1.19
N LYS A 82 7.25 -21.86 0.77
CA LYS A 82 7.71 -21.27 -0.51
C LYS A 82 7.17 -19.85 -0.70
N GLU A 83 6.51 -19.59 -1.83
CA GLU A 83 5.91 -18.30 -2.18
C GLU A 83 4.85 -17.83 -1.19
N LYS A 84 4.28 -18.71 -0.35
CA LYS A 84 3.27 -18.34 0.64
C LYS A 84 3.86 -17.85 1.97
N TYR A 85 5.17 -17.94 2.17
CA TYR A 85 5.78 -17.48 3.40
C TYR A 85 5.51 -15.98 3.63
N GLY A 86 5.07 -15.63 4.85
CA GLY A 86 4.68 -14.26 5.20
C GLY A 86 3.24 -13.90 4.81
N SER A 87 2.50 -14.78 4.15
CA SER A 87 1.06 -14.60 3.92
C SER A 87 0.24 -15.01 5.15
N ASN A 88 -0.86 -14.30 5.39
CA ASN A 88 -1.85 -14.67 6.40
C ASN A 88 -3.25 -14.76 5.78
N SER A 89 -3.63 -15.95 5.32
CA SER A 89 -4.94 -16.21 4.71
C SER A 89 -6.05 -16.60 5.70
N SER A 90 -5.86 -16.34 7.00
CA SER A 90 -6.81 -16.74 8.05
C SER A 90 -8.16 -16.01 7.97
N LYS A 91 -8.18 -14.81 7.38
CA LYS A 91 -9.40 -14.01 7.20
C LYS A 91 -9.47 -13.48 5.78
N LYS A 92 -10.57 -13.76 5.10
CA LYS A 92 -10.85 -13.27 3.75
C LYS A 92 -11.78 -12.08 3.85
N ASN A 93 -11.24 -10.88 3.65
CA ASN A 93 -12.05 -9.68 3.46
C ASN A 93 -12.14 -9.33 1.97
N LYS A 94 -13.11 -8.48 1.64
CA LYS A 94 -13.19 -7.83 0.32
C LYS A 94 -12.73 -6.38 0.47
N TYR A 95 -11.81 -5.97 -0.39
CA TYR A 95 -11.31 -4.60 -0.45
C TYR A 95 -11.57 -4.00 -1.83
N ASN A 96 -12.01 -2.76 -1.84
CA ASN A 96 -11.94 -1.92 -3.03
C ASN A 96 -10.80 -0.92 -2.82
N VAL A 97 -9.85 -0.88 -3.75
CA VAL A 97 -8.69 0.01 -3.69
C VAL A 97 -8.70 0.87 -4.95
N GLU A 98 -9.09 2.13 -4.77
CA GLU A 98 -9.02 3.16 -5.79
C GLU A 98 -7.68 3.88 -5.74
N PHE A 99 -7.01 4.07 -6.88
CA PHE A 99 -5.76 4.80 -6.94
C PHE A 99 -5.49 5.44 -8.32
N VAL A 100 -4.59 6.42 -8.33
CA VAL A 100 -4.29 7.34 -9.46
C VAL A 100 -5.41 8.33 -9.74
N SER A 101 -6.59 7.86 -10.17
CA SER A 101 -7.80 8.65 -10.47
C SER A 101 -7.53 10.05 -11.03
N ALA A 102 -6.64 10.13 -12.02
CA ALA A 102 -6.24 11.40 -12.60
C ALA A 102 -7.32 11.89 -13.56
N ASN A 103 -7.63 13.18 -13.52
CA ASN A 103 -8.55 13.80 -14.46
C ASN A 103 -8.02 13.64 -15.90
N PRO A 104 -8.87 13.38 -16.90
CA PRO A 104 -8.46 13.12 -18.28
C PRO A 104 -8.11 14.40 -19.05
N THR A 105 -7.51 15.39 -18.39
CA THR A 105 -7.23 16.73 -18.93
C THR A 105 -5.75 17.00 -19.11
N GLY A 106 -4.91 15.95 -19.03
CA GLY A 106 -3.49 16.04 -19.24
C GLY A 106 -2.78 14.68 -19.18
N PRO A 107 -1.51 14.62 -19.61
CA PRO A 107 -0.70 13.42 -19.49
C PRO A 107 -0.41 13.09 -18.02
N LEU A 108 -0.21 11.80 -17.74
CA LEU A 108 0.28 11.37 -16.44
C LEU A 108 1.71 11.86 -16.21
N HIS A 109 2.06 12.11 -14.96
CA HIS A 109 3.37 12.60 -14.54
C HIS A 109 3.84 11.83 -13.31
N VAL A 110 5.06 12.08 -12.85
CA VAL A 110 5.70 11.33 -11.74
C VAL A 110 4.86 11.28 -10.45
N GLY A 111 4.02 12.28 -10.21
CA GLY A 111 3.09 12.31 -9.08
C GLY A 111 2.03 11.20 -9.19
N HIS A 112 1.45 11.03 -10.37
CA HIS A 112 0.54 9.92 -10.67
C HIS A 112 1.24 8.56 -10.55
N CYS A 113 2.49 8.45 -11.04
CA CYS A 113 3.27 7.21 -10.93
C CYS A 113 3.48 6.76 -9.49
N ARG A 114 3.74 7.70 -8.56
CA ARG A 114 3.86 7.38 -7.13
C ARG A 114 2.56 6.78 -6.58
N GLY A 115 1.41 7.36 -6.94
CA GLY A 115 0.09 6.83 -6.57
C GLY A 115 -0.15 5.44 -7.17
N ALA A 116 0.24 5.24 -8.43
CA ALA A 116 0.14 3.96 -9.13
C ALA A 116 0.92 2.85 -8.41
N ILE A 117 2.19 3.11 -8.09
CA ILE A 117 3.06 2.14 -7.42
C ILE A 117 2.54 1.81 -6.02
N LEU A 118 2.14 2.82 -5.24
CA LEU A 118 1.63 2.60 -3.89
C LEU A 118 0.34 1.77 -3.89
N GLY A 119 -0.61 2.13 -4.75
CA GLY A 119 -1.87 1.39 -4.90
C GLY A 119 -1.62 -0.05 -5.32
N ASP A 120 -0.75 -0.27 -6.30
CA ASP A 120 -0.42 -1.61 -6.76
C ASP A 120 0.23 -2.45 -5.64
N VAL A 121 1.22 -1.92 -4.94
CA VAL A 121 1.88 -2.64 -3.82
C VAL A 121 0.88 -3.00 -2.71
N ILE A 122 -0.01 -2.08 -2.33
CA ILE A 122 -1.04 -2.35 -1.32
C ILE A 122 -1.97 -3.47 -1.80
N THR A 123 -2.44 -3.42 -3.04
CA THR A 123 -3.34 -4.45 -3.59
C THR A 123 -2.67 -5.81 -3.66
N ASN A 124 -1.39 -5.86 -4.02
CA ASN A 124 -0.61 -7.09 -4.07
C ASN A 124 -0.43 -7.66 -2.66
N LEU A 125 -0.15 -6.82 -1.65
CA LEU A 125 -0.04 -7.25 -0.26
C LEU A 125 -1.36 -7.78 0.31
N LEU A 126 -2.49 -7.12 0.00
CA LEU A 126 -3.82 -7.56 0.42
C LEU A 126 -4.18 -8.91 -0.22
N THR A 127 -3.93 -9.06 -1.53
CA THR A 127 -4.13 -10.31 -2.27
C THR A 127 -3.23 -11.42 -1.73
N PHE A 128 -1.97 -11.10 -1.42
CA PHE A 128 -1.01 -12.02 -0.82
C PHE A 128 -1.51 -12.58 0.51
N ASN A 129 -2.20 -11.77 1.31
CA ASN A 129 -2.86 -12.20 2.55
C ASN A 129 -4.22 -12.88 2.33
N GLY A 130 -4.52 -13.34 1.11
CA GLY A 130 -5.71 -14.13 0.79
C GLY A 130 -7.02 -13.35 0.70
N ASN A 131 -6.96 -12.01 0.58
CA ASN A 131 -8.14 -11.17 0.43
C ASN A 131 -8.58 -11.07 -1.04
N GLU A 132 -9.86 -10.77 -1.25
CA GLU A 132 -10.40 -10.39 -2.55
C GLU A 132 -10.23 -8.88 -2.72
N VAL A 133 -9.57 -8.44 -3.79
CA VAL A 133 -9.22 -7.04 -4.00
C VAL A 133 -9.69 -6.60 -5.38
N SER A 134 -10.57 -5.60 -5.41
CA SER A 134 -10.89 -4.83 -6.62
C SER A 134 -9.94 -3.64 -6.71
N LYS A 135 -9.36 -3.44 -7.89
CA LYS A 135 -8.56 -2.26 -8.22
C LYS A 135 -9.43 -1.33 -9.07
N GLU A 136 -9.56 -0.08 -8.64
CA GLU A 136 -10.37 0.92 -9.34
C GLU A 136 -9.54 2.13 -9.76
N TYR A 137 -9.86 2.65 -10.94
CA TYR A 137 -9.35 3.93 -11.45
C TYR A 137 -10.58 4.76 -11.79
N TYR A 138 -10.82 5.82 -11.03
CA TYR A 138 -11.94 6.71 -11.31
C TYR A 138 -11.54 7.73 -12.38
N VAL A 139 -12.27 7.73 -13.50
CA VAL A 139 -12.13 8.74 -14.54
C VAL A 139 -13.23 9.78 -14.33
N ASN A 140 -12.84 11.00 -13.97
CA ASN A 140 -13.79 12.11 -13.92
C ASN A 140 -13.90 12.80 -15.29
N ASP A 141 -14.82 12.33 -16.11
CA ASP A 141 -15.13 12.86 -17.44
C ASP A 141 -16.20 13.98 -17.41
N HIS A 142 -16.49 14.54 -16.24
CA HIS A 142 -17.51 15.58 -16.08
C HIS A 142 -16.97 16.86 -15.42
N GLY A 143 -17.60 17.99 -15.76
CA GLY A 143 -17.32 19.29 -15.16
C GLY A 143 -16.44 20.23 -15.99
N ASN A 144 -16.11 21.37 -15.41
CA ASN A 144 -15.47 22.48 -16.12
C ASN A 144 -14.07 22.14 -16.65
N GLN A 145 -13.31 21.27 -15.98
CA GLN A 145 -11.99 20.87 -16.47
C GLN A 145 -12.08 20.16 -17.82
N VAL A 146 -13.03 19.24 -17.98
CA VAL A 146 -13.28 18.55 -19.25
C VAL A 146 -13.78 19.54 -20.29
N LYS A 147 -14.75 20.40 -19.95
CA LYS A 147 -15.25 21.43 -20.88
C LYS A 147 -14.12 22.31 -21.41
N ASN A 148 -13.25 22.78 -20.52
CA ASN A 148 -12.12 23.64 -20.86
C ASN A 148 -11.04 22.90 -21.67
N PHE A 149 -10.80 21.62 -21.36
CA PHE A 149 -9.91 20.78 -22.12
C PHE A 149 -10.41 20.57 -23.56
N THR A 150 -11.66 20.17 -23.72
CA THR A 150 -12.32 20.03 -25.03
C THR A 150 -12.32 21.35 -25.80
N LEU A 151 -12.56 22.47 -25.12
CA LEU A 151 -12.48 23.81 -25.72
C LEU A 151 -11.05 24.16 -26.18
N SER A 152 -10.03 23.73 -25.44
CA SER A 152 -8.63 23.91 -25.83
C SER A 152 -8.30 23.11 -27.09
N VAL A 153 -8.77 21.86 -27.16
CA VAL A 153 -8.65 21.02 -28.36
C VAL A 153 -9.35 21.68 -29.55
N TYR A 154 -10.57 22.18 -29.36
CA TYR A 154 -11.30 22.92 -30.40
C TYR A 154 -10.50 24.12 -30.92
N TYR A 155 -9.98 24.98 -30.05
CA TYR A 155 -9.18 26.13 -30.48
C TYR A 155 -7.91 25.72 -31.22
N ARG A 156 -7.25 24.62 -30.82
CA ARG A 156 -6.10 24.07 -31.58
C ARG A 156 -6.51 23.55 -32.95
N ILE A 157 -7.69 22.95 -33.10
CA ILE A 157 -8.21 22.55 -34.41
C ILE A 157 -8.44 23.77 -35.30
N ILE A 158 -9.08 24.81 -34.78
CA ILE A 158 -9.33 26.07 -35.50
C ILE A 158 -8.02 26.76 -35.89
N GLU A 159 -7.02 26.72 -35.02
CA GLU A 159 -5.66 27.21 -35.31
C GLU A 159 -5.04 26.47 -36.50
N ILE A 160 -5.12 25.14 -36.53
CA ILE A 160 -4.56 24.32 -37.61
C ILE A 160 -5.31 24.51 -38.93
N LEU A 161 -6.65 24.48 -38.90
CA LEU A 161 -7.48 24.51 -40.12
C LEU A 161 -7.67 25.91 -40.70
N HIS A 162 -7.69 26.94 -39.85
CA HIS A 162 -8.05 28.30 -40.24
C HIS A 162 -6.97 29.34 -39.93
N ASN A 163 -5.80 28.92 -39.46
CA ASN A 163 -4.66 29.78 -39.16
C ASN A 163 -5.01 30.94 -38.18
N LYS A 164 -5.90 30.67 -37.22
CA LYS A 164 -6.29 31.62 -36.16
C LYS A 164 -5.50 31.34 -34.89
N GLU A 165 -4.93 32.37 -34.27
CA GLU A 165 -4.13 32.18 -33.04
C GLU A 165 -4.94 31.55 -31.90
N PHE A 166 -4.32 30.62 -31.18
CA PHE A 166 -4.85 30.11 -29.92
C PHE A 166 -5.06 31.25 -28.89
N PRO A 167 -6.19 31.30 -28.16
CA PRO A 167 -6.45 32.37 -27.21
C PRO A 167 -5.43 32.41 -26.06
N LYS A 168 -4.63 33.49 -25.99
CA LYS A 168 -3.61 33.69 -24.93
C LYS A 168 -4.14 34.36 -23.67
N ASN A 169 -5.31 34.99 -23.75
CA ASN A 169 -5.95 35.72 -22.65
C ASN A 169 -6.89 34.85 -21.80
N ARG A 170 -6.87 33.52 -21.99
CA ARG A 170 -7.69 32.57 -21.26
C ARG A 170 -6.82 31.59 -20.48
N GLU A 171 -6.71 31.82 -19.18
CA GLU A 171 -5.93 30.98 -18.25
C GLU A 171 -6.56 29.61 -18.01
N ASP A 172 -7.85 29.46 -18.32
CA ASP A 172 -8.61 28.25 -18.08
C ASP A 172 -8.45 27.21 -19.20
N LEU A 173 -7.78 27.58 -20.30
CA LEU A 173 -7.43 26.68 -21.39
C LEU A 173 -6.10 25.96 -21.11
N TYR A 174 -5.97 24.79 -21.71
CA TYR A 174 -4.79 23.93 -21.63
C TYR A 174 -3.87 24.22 -22.83
N PRO A 175 -2.70 24.85 -22.64
CA PRO A 175 -1.88 25.33 -23.74
C PRO A 175 -0.85 24.30 -24.24
N GLY A 176 -0.69 23.16 -23.56
CA GLY A 176 0.41 22.23 -23.81
C GLY A 176 0.43 21.60 -25.21
N GLU A 177 1.62 21.22 -25.67
CA GLU A 177 1.84 20.65 -27.01
C GLU A 177 1.00 19.38 -27.26
N TYR A 178 0.75 18.58 -26.22
CA TYR A 178 -0.10 17.40 -26.31
C TYR A 178 -1.53 17.70 -26.78
N VAL A 179 -2.05 18.92 -26.53
CA VAL A 179 -3.37 19.36 -27.03
C VAL A 179 -3.33 19.59 -28.54
N VAL A 180 -2.21 20.11 -29.07
CA VAL A 180 -1.97 20.26 -30.51
C VAL A 180 -1.93 18.90 -31.18
N ASP A 181 -1.26 17.93 -30.56
CA ASP A 181 -1.17 16.56 -31.10
C ASP A 181 -2.52 15.85 -31.10
N ILE A 182 -3.35 16.07 -30.08
CA ILE A 182 -4.73 15.57 -30.04
C ILE A 182 -5.55 16.19 -31.17
N ALA A 183 -5.48 17.52 -31.35
CA ALA A 183 -6.18 18.22 -32.42
C ALA A 183 -5.80 17.67 -33.81
N LYS A 184 -4.50 17.49 -34.08
CA LYS A 184 -4.01 16.88 -35.33
C LYS A 184 -4.61 15.48 -35.55
N LYS A 185 -4.57 14.63 -34.53
CA LYS A 185 -5.14 13.27 -34.60
C LYS A 185 -6.64 13.27 -34.91
N ILE A 186 -7.40 14.21 -34.36
CA ILE A 186 -8.85 14.33 -34.63
C ILE A 186 -9.08 14.74 -36.09
N ILE A 187 -8.33 15.72 -36.59
CA ILE A 187 -8.40 16.16 -37.99
C ILE A 187 -8.04 15.02 -38.95
N ASP A 188 -6.93 14.32 -38.69
CA ASP A 188 -6.43 13.23 -39.54
C ASP A 188 -7.42 12.07 -39.62
N LYS A 189 -8.06 11.73 -38.50
CA LYS A 189 -9.08 10.67 -38.45
C LYS A 189 -10.42 11.08 -39.06
N LYS A 190 -10.64 12.36 -39.39
CA LYS A 190 -11.90 12.89 -39.92
C LYS A 190 -13.13 12.47 -39.10
N LEU A 191 -12.99 12.47 -37.78
CA LEU A 191 -14.06 12.05 -36.86
C LEU A 191 -15.24 13.02 -36.84
N ILE A 192 -14.99 14.28 -37.22
CA ILE A 192 -15.98 15.36 -37.25
C ILE A 192 -15.89 16.04 -38.61
N ASN A 193 -17.04 16.24 -39.25
CA ASN A 193 -17.12 16.77 -40.61
C ASN A 193 -16.89 18.28 -40.69
N GLU A 194 -17.33 19.03 -39.68
CA GLU A 194 -17.27 20.50 -39.66
C GLU A 194 -16.97 21.04 -38.26
N PHE A 195 -16.11 22.05 -38.17
CA PHE A 195 -15.68 22.68 -36.92
C PHE A 195 -16.20 24.11 -36.81
N ASN A 196 -17.53 24.29 -36.92
CA ASN A 196 -18.13 25.63 -37.05
C ASN A 196 -18.46 26.29 -35.71
N ASN A 197 -18.98 25.51 -34.75
CA ASN A 197 -19.42 26.00 -33.45
C ASN A 197 -19.12 24.95 -32.37
N PHE A 198 -18.38 25.36 -31.34
CA PHE A 198 -18.00 24.50 -30.22
C PHE A 198 -19.17 23.82 -29.54
N GLU A 199 -20.25 24.54 -29.21
CA GLU A 199 -21.39 23.96 -28.46
C GLU A 199 -22.11 22.88 -29.28
N ASN A 200 -22.08 22.95 -30.61
CA ASN A 200 -22.70 21.95 -31.48
C ASN A 200 -21.89 20.65 -31.59
N ILE A 201 -20.57 20.73 -31.38
CA ILE A 201 -19.65 19.59 -31.56
C ILE A 201 -19.03 19.13 -30.24
N TYR A 202 -19.40 19.77 -29.12
CA TYR A 202 -18.83 19.51 -27.81
C TYR A 202 -18.92 18.03 -27.41
N GLU A 203 -20.09 17.42 -27.51
CA GLU A 203 -20.29 15.99 -27.16
C GLU A 203 -19.58 15.03 -28.11
N GLN A 204 -19.21 15.46 -29.32
CA GLN A 204 -18.40 14.65 -30.25
C GLN A 204 -16.90 14.78 -30.00
N LEU A 205 -16.48 15.92 -29.44
CA LEU A 205 -15.09 16.19 -29.07
C LEU A 205 -14.73 15.72 -27.65
N LYS A 206 -15.72 15.65 -26.75
CA LYS A 206 -15.62 15.11 -25.39
C LYS A 206 -15.38 13.60 -25.44
#